data_AF-A0A3A6P6G5-F1
#
_entry.id   AF-A0A3A6P6G5-F1
#
_cell.length_a   1.000
_cell.length_b   1.000
_cell.length_c   1.000
_cell.angle_alpha   90.00
_cell.angle_beta   90.00
_cell.angle_gamma   90.00
#
_symmetry.space_group_name_H-M   'P 1'
#
loop_
_entity.id
_entity.type
_entity.pdbx_description
1 polymer ?
#
loop_
_entity_poly.entity_id
_entity_poly.type
_entity_poly.pdbx_seq_one_letter_code
_entity_poly.pdbx_strand_id
1 'polypeptide(L)'
;RGVFAPAEAAARRARLRPLAAAAGQAVALDGHNVLITLETALNHGRLVLADDGLVRDIAELGRHHQPGPGTLAAARLAVGSLARAGAASALVLLEKRLPRSGELAARLRELLTEAGLAGQARAVAVPEEGLSGFAGLVASSDRAVVDQAAQPLDLAGEIIRRMSPPPILESLQP
;
A
#
# COMPACT_ATOMS: atom_id res chain seq x y z
N ARG A 1 -8.11 -2.56 13.50
CA ARG A 1 -7.75 -3.11 14.84
C ARG A 1 -6.40 -3.80 14.70
N GLY A 2 -5.36 -3.28 15.35
CA GLY A 2 -3.95 -3.66 15.14
C GLY A 2 -3.22 -3.89 16.45
N VAL A 3 -3.81 -4.72 17.31
CA VAL A 3 -3.19 -5.26 18.53
C VAL A 3 -3.46 -6.77 18.52
N PHE A 4 -2.41 -7.56 18.62
CA PHE A 4 -2.38 -9.01 18.61
C PHE A 4 -1.67 -9.54 19.85
N ALA A 5 -1.78 -10.85 20.09
CA ALA A 5 -0.93 -11.49 21.08
C ALA A 5 0.56 -11.33 20.66
N PRO A 6 1.51 -11.11 21.59
CA PRO A 6 2.91 -10.80 21.24
C PRO A 6 3.56 -11.79 20.27
N ALA A 7 3.30 -13.09 20.44
CA ALA A 7 3.80 -14.13 19.54
C ALA A 7 3.20 -14.03 18.13
N GLU A 8 1.92 -13.71 18.04
CA GLU A 8 1.20 -13.54 16.77
C GLU A 8 1.68 -12.28 16.04
N ALA A 9 1.87 -11.16 16.76
CA ALA A 9 2.45 -9.93 16.23
C ALA A 9 3.87 -10.16 15.70
N ALA A 10 4.71 -10.88 16.45
CA ALA A 10 6.07 -11.22 16.04
C ALA A 10 6.09 -12.09 14.78
N ALA A 11 5.23 -13.10 14.71
CA ALA A 11 5.10 -13.96 13.53
C ALA A 11 4.67 -13.17 12.28
N ARG A 12 3.73 -12.22 12.43
CA ARG A 12 3.34 -11.33 11.32
C ARG A 12 4.49 -10.43 10.87
N ARG A 13 5.19 -9.77 11.80
CA ARG A 13 6.36 -8.93 11.48
C ARG A 13 7.41 -9.70 10.69
N ALA A 14 7.70 -10.94 11.07
CA ALA A 14 8.70 -11.78 10.42
C ALA A 14 8.36 -12.15 8.97
N ARG A 15 7.08 -12.09 8.58
CA ARG A 15 6.64 -12.35 7.19
C ARG A 15 6.81 -11.13 6.28
N LEU A 16 6.82 -9.91 6.84
CA LEU A 16 6.90 -8.68 6.05
C LEU A 16 8.21 -8.63 5.27
N ARG A 17 8.09 -8.38 3.97
CA ARG A 17 9.21 -8.22 3.06
C ARG A 17 9.61 -6.74 2.98
N PRO A 18 10.91 -6.42 2.96
CA PRO A 18 11.35 -5.04 2.76
C PRO A 18 11.08 -4.60 1.32
N LEU A 19 10.97 -3.28 1.08
CA LEU A 19 10.81 -2.74 -0.27
C LEU A 19 11.92 -3.17 -1.23
N ALA A 20 13.14 -3.38 -0.71
CA ALA A 20 14.27 -3.88 -1.51
C ALA A 20 14.02 -5.27 -2.15
N ALA A 21 13.10 -6.08 -1.59
CA ALA A 21 12.72 -7.36 -2.18
C ALA A 21 11.98 -7.20 -3.52
N ALA A 22 11.48 -6.00 -3.83
CA ALA A 22 10.80 -5.72 -5.10
C ALA A 22 11.71 -5.83 -6.31
N ALA A 23 13.03 -5.71 -6.14
CA ALA A 23 13.99 -5.77 -7.23
C ALA A 23 13.81 -7.05 -8.08
N GLY A 24 13.50 -6.88 -9.37
CA GLY A 24 13.27 -7.99 -10.30
C GLY A 24 11.97 -8.77 -10.08
N GLN A 25 11.10 -8.37 -9.15
CA GLN A 25 9.85 -9.03 -8.84
C GLN A 25 8.63 -8.25 -9.33
N ALA A 26 7.54 -8.98 -9.59
CA ALA A 26 6.24 -8.37 -9.78
C ALA A 26 5.64 -8.00 -8.41
N VAL A 27 4.97 -6.84 -8.33
CA VAL A 27 4.35 -6.34 -7.09
C VAL A 27 2.88 -6.03 -7.35
N ALA A 28 1.98 -6.61 -6.57
CA ALA A 28 0.57 -6.26 -6.56
C ALA A 28 0.26 -5.31 -5.41
N LEU A 29 -0.60 -4.31 -5.63
CA LEU A 29 -0.99 -3.33 -4.63
C LEU A 29 -2.49 -3.41 -4.40
N ASP A 30 -2.87 -3.45 -3.12
CA ASP A 30 -4.17 -2.98 -2.66
C ASP A 30 -4.17 -1.45 -2.76
N GLY A 31 -4.62 -0.95 -3.90
CA GLY A 31 -4.40 0.43 -4.32
C GLY A 31 -5.00 1.44 -3.35
N HIS A 32 -6.25 1.28 -2.94
CA HIS A 32 -6.86 2.27 -2.03
C HIS A 32 -6.20 2.24 -0.66
N ASN A 33 -5.92 1.06 -0.13
CA ASN A 33 -5.31 0.93 1.18
C ASN A 33 -3.92 1.59 1.25
N VAL A 34 -3.09 1.35 0.22
CA VAL A 34 -1.77 1.99 0.09
C VAL A 34 -1.89 3.50 -0.14
N LEU A 35 -2.74 3.93 -1.07
CA LEU A 35 -2.82 5.34 -1.47
C LEU A 35 -3.39 6.22 -0.37
N ILE A 36 -4.42 5.77 0.35
CA ILE A 36 -5.03 6.51 1.46
C ILE A 36 -4.02 6.66 2.60
N THR A 37 -3.29 5.60 2.94
CA THR A 37 -2.26 5.67 4.00
C THR A 37 -1.16 6.67 3.66
N LEU A 38 -0.69 6.68 2.40
CA LEU A 38 0.30 7.65 1.92
C LEU A 38 -0.27 9.08 1.85
N GLU A 39 -1.53 9.24 1.45
CA GLU A 39 -2.20 10.53 1.41
C GLU A 39 -2.38 11.13 2.81
N THR A 40 -2.79 10.31 3.80
CA THR A 40 -2.81 10.73 5.21
C THR A 40 -1.42 11.20 5.64
N ALA A 41 -0.35 10.48 5.28
CA ALA A 41 1.01 10.89 5.61
C ALA A 41 1.39 12.24 5.00
N LEU A 42 1.10 12.43 3.70
CA LEU A 42 1.37 13.65 2.95
C LEU A 42 0.62 14.86 3.53
N ASN A 43 -0.57 14.63 4.08
CA ASN A 43 -1.38 15.67 4.72
C ASN A 43 -1.06 15.89 6.21
N HIS A 44 0.04 15.30 6.71
CA HIS A 44 0.43 15.34 8.12
C HIS A 44 -0.65 14.80 9.08
N GLY A 45 -1.51 13.90 8.57
CA GLY A 45 -2.49 13.19 9.37
C GLY A 45 -1.84 12.18 10.32
N ARG A 46 -2.65 11.67 11.25
CA ARG A 46 -2.21 10.68 12.24
C ARG A 46 -2.24 9.27 11.64
N LEU A 47 -1.13 8.58 11.79
CA LEU A 47 -0.95 7.19 11.41
C LEU A 47 -0.58 6.36 12.64
N VAL A 48 -0.82 5.06 12.56
CA VAL A 48 -0.42 4.12 13.59
C VAL A 48 0.56 3.11 13.04
N LEU A 49 1.69 2.95 13.73
CA LEU A 49 2.55 1.77 13.59
C LEU A 49 1.99 0.68 14.50
N ALA A 50 1.29 -0.27 13.91
CA ALA A 50 0.68 -1.37 14.64
C ALA A 50 1.75 -2.35 15.15
N ASP A 51 1.36 -3.16 16.13
CA ASP A 51 2.26 -4.14 16.75
C ASP A 51 2.72 -5.22 15.77
N ASP A 52 1.95 -5.55 14.73
CA ASP A 52 2.33 -6.42 13.62
C ASP A 52 3.30 -5.76 12.60
N GLY A 53 3.73 -4.52 12.85
CA GLY A 53 4.73 -3.81 12.06
C GLY A 53 4.17 -3.06 10.84
N LEU A 54 2.87 -3.12 10.60
CA LEU A 54 2.22 -2.38 9.52
C LEU A 54 1.92 -0.93 9.92
N VAL A 55 2.14 0.01 9.01
CA VAL A 55 1.63 1.39 9.13
C VAL A 55 0.21 1.45 8.59
N ARG A 56 -0.72 1.99 9.39
CA ARG A 56 -2.14 2.06 9.06
C ARG A 56 -2.70 3.45 9.24
N ASP A 57 -3.56 3.86 8.32
CA ASP A 57 -4.48 4.97 8.54
C ASP A 57 -5.56 4.57 9.57
N ILE A 58 -5.79 5.43 10.56
CA ILE A 58 -6.81 5.23 11.60
C ILE A 58 -8.05 6.10 11.39
N ALA A 59 -8.01 7.01 10.42
CA ALA A 59 -8.99 8.08 10.29
C ALA A 59 -10.33 7.63 9.67
N GLU A 60 -10.55 6.32 9.48
CA GLU A 60 -11.68 5.74 8.74
C GLU A 60 -11.92 6.37 7.35
N LEU A 61 -10.93 7.11 6.82
CA LEU A 61 -11.06 7.89 5.59
C LEU A 61 -11.39 6.98 4.41
N GLY A 62 -10.99 5.71 4.47
CA GLY A 62 -11.32 4.66 3.51
C GLY A 62 -12.78 4.59 3.07
N ARG A 63 -13.75 4.86 3.96
CA ARG A 63 -15.18 4.71 3.63
C ARG A 63 -15.77 5.89 2.86
N HIS A 64 -15.18 7.07 2.99
CA HIS A 64 -15.63 8.31 2.34
C HIS A 64 -14.56 8.93 1.44
N HIS A 65 -13.50 8.17 1.15
CA HIS A 65 -12.38 8.65 0.36
C HIS A 65 -12.84 9.04 -1.05
N GLN A 66 -12.48 10.25 -1.46
CA GLN A 66 -12.69 10.74 -2.80
C GLN A 66 -11.33 11.06 -3.42
N PRO A 67 -10.91 10.31 -4.45
CA PRO A 67 -9.63 10.55 -5.10
C PRO A 67 -9.49 12.00 -5.58
N GLY A 68 -8.37 12.63 -5.24
CA GLY A 68 -8.06 14.02 -5.55
C GLY A 68 -6.58 14.27 -5.81
N PRO A 69 -6.13 15.54 -5.76
CA PRO A 69 -4.71 15.88 -5.94
C PRO A 69 -3.77 15.18 -4.94
N GLY A 70 -4.20 15.03 -3.68
CA GLY A 70 -3.45 14.30 -2.65
C GLY A 70 -3.25 12.83 -3.01
N THR A 71 -4.31 12.17 -3.48
CA THR A 71 -4.28 10.78 -3.95
C THR A 71 -3.34 10.59 -5.14
N LEU A 72 -3.29 11.53 -6.07
CA LEU A 72 -2.35 11.49 -7.20
C LEU A 72 -0.90 11.68 -6.76
N ALA A 73 -0.65 12.54 -5.76
CA ALA A 73 0.68 12.68 -5.17
C ALA A 73 1.12 11.39 -4.46
N ALA A 74 0.22 10.76 -3.69
CA ALA A 74 0.43 9.45 -3.10
C ALA A 74 0.71 8.37 -4.15
N ALA A 75 -0.02 8.37 -5.27
CA ALA A 75 0.17 7.45 -6.37
C ALA A 75 1.55 7.62 -7.04
N ARG A 76 1.98 8.87 -7.27
CA ARG A 76 3.32 9.18 -7.77
C ARG A 76 4.41 8.66 -6.82
N LEU A 77 4.22 8.83 -5.51
CA LEU A 77 5.15 8.29 -4.52
C LEU A 77 5.22 6.76 -4.52
N ALA A 78 4.08 6.08 -4.55
CA ALA A 78 4.02 4.62 -4.57
C ALA A 78 4.70 4.05 -5.83
N VAL A 79 4.28 4.51 -7.01
CA VAL A 79 4.83 4.07 -8.31
C VAL A 79 6.32 4.38 -8.40
N GLY A 80 6.73 5.62 -8.06
CA GLY A 80 8.13 6.01 -8.11
C GLY A 80 9.01 5.22 -7.15
N SER A 81 8.48 4.82 -5.99
CA SER A 81 9.23 4.01 -5.02
C SER A 81 9.45 2.59 -5.52
N LEU A 82 8.44 1.98 -6.16
CA LEU A 82 8.58 0.67 -6.78
C LEU A 82 9.55 0.69 -7.97
N ALA A 83 9.47 1.71 -8.82
CA ALA A 83 10.38 1.90 -9.93
C ALA A 83 11.83 2.05 -9.45
N ARG A 84 12.08 2.90 -8.44
CA ARG A 84 13.41 3.05 -7.83
C ARG A 84 13.91 1.79 -7.14
N ALA A 85 13.02 0.99 -6.56
CA ALA A 85 13.36 -0.30 -5.97
C ALA A 85 13.68 -1.39 -7.01
N GLY A 86 13.50 -1.09 -8.32
CA GLY A 86 13.78 -2.03 -9.40
C GLY A 86 12.69 -3.08 -9.59
N ALA A 87 11.44 -2.78 -9.25
CA ALA A 87 10.31 -3.68 -9.51
C ALA A 87 10.24 -4.06 -10.99
N ALA A 88 10.03 -5.34 -11.29
CA ALA A 88 9.89 -5.82 -12.66
C ALA A 88 8.53 -5.43 -13.26
N SER A 89 7.47 -5.48 -12.45
CA SER A 89 6.17 -4.92 -12.82
C SER A 89 5.30 -4.59 -11.62
N ALA A 90 4.26 -3.78 -11.84
CA ALA A 90 3.25 -3.46 -10.82
C ALA A 90 1.81 -3.73 -11.30
N LEU A 91 1.01 -4.37 -10.46
CA LEU A 91 -0.43 -4.53 -10.63
C LEU A 91 -1.16 -3.77 -9.52
N VAL A 92 -1.88 -2.70 -9.85
CA VAL A 92 -2.65 -1.93 -8.86
C VAL A 92 -4.13 -2.29 -8.98
N LEU A 93 -4.70 -2.86 -7.92
CA LEU A 93 -6.12 -3.20 -7.85
C LEU A 93 -6.85 -2.19 -6.95
N LEU A 94 -7.92 -1.60 -7.46
CA LEU A 94 -8.77 -0.65 -6.76
C LEU A 94 -10.17 -1.23 -6.58
N GLU A 95 -10.74 -1.09 -5.39
CA GLU A 95 -12.14 -1.37 -5.11
C GLU A 95 -13.07 -0.51 -5.99
N LYS A 96 -13.83 -1.15 -6.87
CA LYS A 96 -14.73 -0.50 -7.83
C LYS A 96 -15.86 0.29 -7.17
N ARG A 97 -16.30 -0.11 -5.97
CA ARG A 97 -17.36 0.59 -5.22
C ARG A 97 -16.92 1.96 -4.71
N LEU A 98 -15.62 2.21 -4.60
CA LEU A 98 -15.12 3.52 -4.17
C LEU A 98 -15.20 4.56 -5.31
N PRO A 99 -15.55 5.82 -5.01
CA PRO A 99 -15.72 6.87 -6.01
C PRO A 99 -14.51 7.00 -6.93
N ARG A 100 -14.76 7.21 -8.23
CA ARG A 100 -13.73 7.55 -9.23
C ARG A 100 -12.60 6.52 -9.39
N SER A 101 -12.78 5.29 -8.89
CA SER A 101 -11.74 4.25 -9.00
C SER A 101 -11.34 3.93 -10.43
N GLY A 102 -12.26 4.03 -11.39
CA GLY A 102 -11.95 3.87 -12.82
C GLY A 102 -11.04 4.98 -13.36
N GLU A 103 -11.29 6.23 -12.99
CA GLU A 103 -10.45 7.38 -13.34
C GLU A 103 -9.07 7.26 -12.68
N LEU A 104 -9.02 6.92 -11.40
CA LEU A 104 -7.78 6.71 -10.67
C LEU A 104 -6.94 5.59 -11.29
N ALA A 105 -7.57 4.49 -11.71
CA ALA A 105 -6.90 3.42 -12.45
C ALA A 105 -6.28 3.92 -13.76
N ALA A 106 -6.96 4.81 -14.49
CA ALA A 106 -6.40 5.41 -15.70
C ALA A 106 -5.16 6.26 -15.39
N ARG A 107 -5.24 7.13 -14.38
CA ARG A 107 -4.09 7.95 -13.96
C ARG A 107 -2.93 7.09 -13.47
N LEU A 108 -3.18 6.01 -12.74
CA LEU A 108 -2.12 5.09 -12.31
C LEU A 108 -1.41 4.42 -13.50
N ARG A 109 -2.13 4.06 -14.58
CA ARG A 109 -1.47 3.52 -15.79
C ARG A 109 -0.57 4.55 -16.47
N GLU A 110 -0.99 5.82 -16.50
CA GLU A 110 -0.14 6.92 -16.98
C GLU A 110 1.12 7.03 -16.11
N LEU A 111 0.98 7.06 -14.78
CA LEU A 111 2.10 7.13 -13.84
C LEU A 111 3.09 5.97 -13.97
N LEU A 112 2.58 4.75 -14.15
CA LEU A 112 3.41 3.56 -14.39
C LEU A 112 4.24 3.74 -15.67
N THR A 113 3.61 4.23 -16.73
CA THR A 113 4.27 4.52 -18.01
C THR A 113 5.33 5.62 -17.86
N GLU A 114 4.98 6.74 -17.21
CA GLU A 114 5.88 7.86 -16.93
C GLU A 114 7.12 7.42 -16.13
N ALA A 115 6.95 6.47 -15.20
CA ALA A 115 8.03 5.93 -14.39
C ALA A 115 8.84 4.81 -15.08
N GLY A 116 8.48 4.43 -16.31
CA GLY A 116 9.11 3.30 -17.01
C GLY A 116 8.86 1.95 -16.34
N LEU A 117 7.84 1.84 -15.48
CA LEU A 117 7.51 0.62 -14.74
C LEU A 117 6.41 -0.13 -15.49
N ALA A 118 6.74 -1.34 -15.99
CA ALA A 118 5.74 -2.20 -16.61
C ALA A 118 4.61 -2.48 -15.62
N GLY A 119 3.35 -2.42 -16.08
CA GLY A 119 2.27 -2.66 -15.13
C GLY A 119 0.89 -2.36 -15.66
N GLN A 120 -0.08 -2.56 -14.77
CA GLN A 120 -1.49 -2.32 -15.00
C GLN A 120 -2.14 -1.76 -13.74
N ALA A 121 -3.21 -1.00 -13.92
CA ALA A 121 -4.08 -0.60 -12.83
C ALA A 121 -5.55 -0.78 -13.25
N ARG A 122 -6.36 -1.38 -12.37
CA ARG A 122 -7.75 -1.76 -12.65
C ARG A 122 -8.64 -1.52 -11.44
N ALA A 123 -9.85 -1.03 -11.70
CA ALA A 123 -10.93 -1.05 -10.73
C ALA A 123 -11.70 -2.38 -10.85
N VAL A 124 -11.75 -3.14 -9.76
CA VAL A 124 -12.34 -4.49 -9.70
C VAL A 124 -13.32 -4.59 -8.53
N ALA A 125 -14.30 -5.48 -8.64
CA ALA A 125 -15.34 -5.61 -7.63
C ALA A 125 -14.84 -6.25 -6.32
N VAL A 126 -13.83 -7.11 -6.42
CA VAL A 126 -13.22 -7.82 -5.28
C VAL A 126 -11.70 -7.83 -5.48
N PRO A 127 -10.99 -6.77 -5.05
CA PRO A 127 -9.53 -6.70 -5.16
C PRO A 127 -8.81 -7.88 -4.49
N GLU A 128 -9.34 -8.34 -3.36
CA GLU A 128 -8.73 -9.36 -2.49
C GLU A 128 -8.51 -10.68 -3.22
N GLU A 129 -9.44 -11.08 -4.10
CA GLU A 129 -9.32 -12.30 -4.93
C GLU A 129 -8.14 -12.21 -5.91
N GLY A 130 -7.87 -11.03 -6.46
CA GLY A 130 -6.73 -10.81 -7.34
C GLY A 130 -5.40 -10.72 -6.60
N LEU A 131 -5.42 -10.34 -5.32
CA LEU A 131 -4.22 -10.20 -4.49
C LEU A 131 -3.82 -11.52 -3.81
N SER A 132 -4.77 -12.33 -3.36
CA SER A 132 -4.49 -13.58 -2.64
C SER A 132 -3.81 -14.63 -3.53
N GLY A 133 -4.11 -14.66 -4.83
CA GLY A 133 -3.49 -15.55 -5.81
C GLY A 133 -2.19 -15.01 -6.42
N PHE A 134 -1.71 -13.84 -6.00
CA PHE A 134 -0.54 -13.21 -6.64
C PHE A 134 0.77 -13.84 -6.15
N ALA A 135 1.58 -14.34 -7.08
CA ALA A 135 2.82 -15.06 -6.76
C ALA A 135 3.97 -14.14 -6.29
N GLY A 136 3.91 -12.85 -6.60
CA GLY A 136 4.92 -11.85 -6.23
C GLY A 136 4.67 -11.21 -4.87
N LEU A 137 5.24 -10.02 -4.67
CA LEU A 137 4.99 -9.21 -3.47
C LEU A 137 3.58 -8.65 -3.50
N VAL A 138 2.92 -8.60 -2.34
CA VAL A 138 1.59 -7.99 -2.18
C VAL A 138 1.70 -6.85 -1.18
N ALA A 139 1.44 -5.64 -1.64
CA ALA A 139 1.46 -4.44 -0.85
C ALA A 139 0.07 -4.09 -0.33
N SER A 140 -0.15 -4.24 0.99
CA SER A 140 -1.37 -3.83 1.67
C SER A 140 -1.10 -3.67 3.17
N SER A 141 -1.93 -2.89 3.86
CA SER A 141 -2.03 -2.87 5.32
C SER A 141 -3.32 -3.52 5.84
N ASP A 142 -4.19 -3.98 4.94
CA ASP A 142 -5.37 -4.78 5.28
C ASP A 142 -4.95 -6.15 5.81
N ARG A 143 -5.52 -6.52 6.96
CA ARG A 143 -5.16 -7.74 7.66
C ARG A 143 -5.46 -8.98 6.83
N ALA A 144 -6.62 -9.07 6.19
CA ALA A 144 -7.03 -10.26 5.47
C ALA A 144 -6.17 -10.47 4.22
N VAL A 145 -5.81 -9.39 3.53
CA VAL A 145 -4.89 -9.43 2.38
C VAL A 145 -3.48 -9.84 2.82
N VAL A 146 -2.95 -9.22 3.88
CA VAL A 146 -1.61 -9.52 4.41
C VAL A 146 -1.51 -10.96 4.90
N ASP A 147 -2.53 -11.46 5.60
CA ASP A 147 -2.53 -12.81 6.14
C ASP A 147 -2.48 -13.86 5.01
N GLN A 148 -3.17 -13.60 3.88
CA GLN A 148 -3.21 -14.49 2.70
C GLN A 148 -2.01 -14.35 1.76
N ALA A 149 -1.35 -13.20 1.74
CA ALA A 149 -0.22 -12.96 0.85
C ALA A 149 0.98 -13.86 1.17
N ALA A 150 1.54 -14.51 0.14
CA ALA A 150 2.77 -15.29 0.30
C ALA A 150 3.96 -14.39 0.68
N GLN A 151 4.03 -13.19 0.10
CA GLN A 151 5.10 -12.22 0.30
C GLN A 151 4.52 -10.83 0.61
N PRO A 152 4.03 -10.59 1.84
CA PRO A 152 3.42 -9.31 2.19
C PRO A 152 4.47 -8.19 2.29
N LEU A 153 4.13 -6.99 1.83
CA LEU A 153 4.97 -5.80 1.85
C LEU A 153 4.18 -4.61 2.42
N ASP A 154 4.75 -3.88 3.38
CA ASP A 154 4.19 -2.60 3.82
C ASP A 154 4.75 -1.45 2.98
N LEU A 155 4.29 -1.32 1.73
CA LEU A 155 4.83 -0.29 0.82
C LEU A 155 4.62 1.12 1.37
N ALA A 156 3.43 1.40 1.91
CA ALA A 156 3.14 2.70 2.49
C ALA A 156 4.06 2.98 3.68
N GLY A 157 4.17 2.05 4.63
CA GLY A 157 5.05 2.18 5.79
C GLY A 157 6.53 2.33 5.42
N GLU A 158 7.03 1.59 4.43
CA GLU A 158 8.42 1.72 3.95
C GLU A 158 8.72 3.11 3.39
N ILE A 159 7.77 3.75 2.71
CA ILE A 159 7.90 5.11 2.20
C ILE A 159 7.81 6.10 3.37
N ILE A 160 6.80 5.95 4.23
CA ILE A 160 6.49 6.83 5.36
C ILE A 160 7.67 6.94 6.33
N ARG A 161 8.32 5.82 6.68
CA ARG A 161 9.49 5.78 7.56
C ARG A 161 10.70 6.54 7.02
N ARG A 162 10.71 6.87 5.72
CA ARG A 162 11.81 7.58 5.03
C ARG A 162 11.44 9.01 4.66
N MET A 163 10.23 9.48 5.00
CA MET A 163 9.78 10.84 4.71
C MET A 163 10.50 11.87 5.60
N SER A 164 10.71 13.05 5.05
CA SER A 164 11.24 14.22 5.76
C SER A 164 10.45 15.47 5.37
N PRO A 165 9.82 16.18 6.32
CA PRO A 165 9.73 15.83 7.74
C PRO A 165 8.92 14.54 7.96
N PRO A 166 9.16 13.81 9.06
CA PRO A 166 8.41 12.60 9.36
C PRO A 166 6.93 12.94 9.65
N PRO A 167 5.97 12.12 9.20
CA PRO A 167 4.57 12.28 9.56
C PRO A 167 4.32 11.88 11.02
N ILE A 168 3.12 12.18 11.53
CA ILE A 168 2.73 11.79 12.89
C ILE A 168 2.44 10.29 12.90
N LEU A 169 3.33 9.52 13.54
CA LEU A 169 3.24 8.07 13.65
C LEU A 169 3.18 7.65 15.12
N GLU A 170 2.01 7.21 15.57
CA GLU A 170 1.81 6.66 16.91
C GLU A 170 2.17 5.17 16.94
N SER A 171 3.09 4.79 17.82
CA SER A 171 3.54 3.39 17.94
C SER A 171 2.68 2.62 18.95
N LEU A 172 2.15 1.48 18.52
CA LEU A 172 1.56 0.46 19.39
C LEU A 172 2.55 -0.68 19.70
N GLN A 173 3.78 -0.60 19.19
CA GLN A 173 4.83 -1.53 19.58
C GLN A 173 5.26 -1.24 21.03
N PRO A 174 5.43 -2.28 21.86
CA PRO A 174 5.87 -2.14 23.24
C PRO A 174 7.31 -1.63 23.37
#